data_AF-A0A2S9F7Z2-F1
#
_entry.id   AF-A0A2S9F7Z2-F1
#
_cell.length_a   1.000
_cell.length_b   1.000
_cell.length_c   1.000
_cell.angle_alpha   90.00
_cell.angle_beta   90.00
_cell.angle_gamma   90.00
#
_symmetry.space_group_name_H-M   'P 1'
#
loop_
_entity.id
_entity.type
_entity.pdbx_description
1 polymer ?
#
loop_
_entity_poly.entity_id
_entity_poly.type
_entity_poly.pdbx_seq_one_letter_code
_entity_poly.pdbx_strand_id
1 'polypeptide(L)'
;MNPDAFCTSDSWSPLAAASSHSQLAGVLGGFLITAIALLFDRNSREAVHTLALFSSAVLILMLDSFLFSLISGDQVPAEGRDAVCSISWTQTALATGMLAAGTTALFGGLGWMLAAHAVSRAADLDTDDVAAYSFLGDLGGWLTFAAAMTSTLILAETAIDYLRFMYDRTPGIAPVAIITTTTAVAVLFQFAFVYVRTRELRVSLSSSADQTRLALRSIKVA
;
A
#
# COMPACT_ATOMS: atom_id res chain seq x y z
N MET A 1 9.32 -22.22 -27.47
CA MET A 1 9.54 -21.72 -26.10
C MET A 1 9.14 -22.83 -25.16
N ASN A 2 10.07 -23.35 -24.37
CA ASN A 2 9.77 -24.44 -23.44
C ASN A 2 9.01 -23.84 -22.24
N PRO A 3 7.76 -24.21 -21.95
CA PRO A 3 6.93 -23.58 -20.92
C PRO A 3 7.49 -23.72 -19.48
N ASP A 4 8.58 -24.47 -19.31
CA ASP A 4 9.09 -24.90 -18.02
C ASP A 4 10.36 -24.18 -17.54
N ALA A 5 10.86 -23.17 -18.28
CA ALA A 5 12.03 -22.38 -17.89
C ALA A 5 11.72 -21.24 -16.90
N PHE A 6 10.44 -20.95 -16.66
CA PHE A 6 9.98 -19.75 -15.93
C PHE A 6 9.24 -20.07 -14.62
N CYS A 7 9.34 -21.31 -14.12
CA CYS A 7 8.63 -21.78 -12.91
C CYS A 7 7.13 -21.45 -12.92
N THR A 8 6.52 -21.61 -14.09
CA THR A 8 5.14 -21.22 -14.41
C THR A 8 4.13 -22.07 -13.64
N SER A 9 3.11 -21.45 -13.04
CA SER A 9 1.87 -22.11 -12.62
C SER A 9 0.84 -22.09 -13.75
N ASP A 10 -0.36 -22.65 -13.52
CA ASP A 10 -1.46 -22.65 -14.49
C ASP A 10 -1.89 -21.25 -14.99
N SER A 11 -1.56 -20.19 -14.24
CA SER A 11 -2.00 -18.81 -14.49
C SER A 11 -0.88 -17.78 -14.56
N TRP A 12 0.28 -18.03 -13.92
CA TRP A 12 1.28 -16.98 -13.67
C TRP A 12 2.71 -17.51 -13.60
N SER A 13 3.69 -16.69 -14.00
CA SER A 13 5.12 -17.00 -13.83
C SER A 13 5.84 -15.91 -13.04
N PRO A 14 6.45 -16.22 -11.87
CA PRO A 14 7.16 -15.23 -11.05
C PRO A 14 8.37 -14.63 -11.78
N LEU A 15 9.16 -15.46 -12.49
CA LEU A 15 10.38 -15.00 -13.18
C LEU A 15 10.08 -14.01 -14.31
N ALA A 16 9.01 -14.23 -15.09
CA ALA A 16 8.70 -13.33 -16.19
C ALA A 16 8.23 -11.96 -15.71
N ALA A 17 7.50 -11.91 -14.59
CA ALA A 17 6.97 -10.67 -14.05
C ALA A 17 7.97 -9.90 -13.17
N ALA A 18 9.01 -10.57 -12.66
CA ALA A 18 9.96 -10.00 -11.71
C ALA A 18 10.61 -8.70 -12.21
N SER A 19 11.04 -8.64 -13.46
CA SER A 19 11.67 -7.43 -14.03
C SER A 19 10.72 -6.21 -14.03
N SER A 20 9.44 -6.42 -14.37
CA SER A 20 8.42 -5.36 -14.37
C SER A 20 8.06 -4.91 -12.96
N HIS A 21 7.97 -5.83 -12.00
CA HIS A 21 7.73 -5.48 -10.60
C HIS A 21 8.90 -4.72 -9.98
N SER A 22 10.14 -5.11 -10.28
CA SER A 22 11.34 -4.38 -9.84
C SER A 22 11.34 -2.92 -10.31
N GLN A 23 10.97 -2.68 -11.58
CA GLN A 23 10.86 -1.33 -12.14
C GLN A 23 9.76 -0.51 -11.48
N LEU A 24 8.57 -1.10 -11.31
CA LEU A 24 7.45 -0.45 -10.63
C LEU A 24 7.86 -0.01 -9.20
N ALA A 25 8.46 -0.92 -8.43
CA ALA A 25 8.93 -0.65 -7.08
C ALA A 25 9.96 0.49 -7.04
N GLY A 26 10.90 0.49 -7.98
CA GLY A 26 11.91 1.54 -8.13
C GLY A 26 11.30 2.92 -8.42
N VAL A 27 10.29 2.98 -9.30
CA VAL A 27 9.58 4.23 -9.63
C VAL A 27 8.79 4.76 -8.44
N LEU A 28 8.07 3.88 -7.73
CA LEU A 28 7.32 4.27 -6.53
C LEU A 28 8.27 4.76 -5.42
N GLY A 29 9.41 4.10 -5.24
CA GLY A 29 10.45 4.53 -4.31
C GLY A 29 11.02 5.91 -4.67
N GLY A 30 11.33 6.14 -5.95
CA GLY A 30 11.80 7.46 -6.43
C GLY A 30 10.78 8.58 -6.23
N PHE A 31 9.50 8.30 -6.49
CA PHE A 31 8.40 9.24 -6.24
C PHE A 31 8.32 9.63 -4.75
N LEU A 32 8.44 8.65 -3.83
CA LEU A 32 8.46 8.91 -2.40
C LEU A 32 9.64 9.77 -1.96
N ILE A 33 10.85 9.54 -2.51
CA ILE A 33 12.02 10.38 -2.21
C ILE A 33 11.75 11.84 -2.60
N THR A 34 11.11 12.06 -3.74
CA THR A 34 10.74 13.41 -4.19
C THR A 34 9.69 14.02 -3.25
N ALA A 35 8.68 13.25 -2.84
CA ALA A 35 7.68 13.70 -1.87
C ALA A 35 8.31 14.05 -0.50
N ILE A 36 9.27 13.25 -0.04
CA ILE A 36 10.05 13.50 1.18
C ILE A 36 10.83 14.81 1.07
N ALA A 37 11.53 15.04 -0.05
CA ALA A 37 12.28 16.27 -0.27
C ALA A 37 11.38 17.52 -0.23
N LEU A 38 10.18 17.44 -0.82
CA LEU A 38 9.20 18.53 -0.77
C LEU A 38 8.59 18.73 0.63
N LEU A 39 8.46 17.65 1.42
CA LEU A 39 7.95 17.71 2.78
C LEU A 39 8.98 18.25 3.78
N PHE A 40 10.28 18.03 3.54
CA PHE A 40 11.36 18.53 4.40
C PHE A 40 11.38 20.06 4.50
N ASP A 41 10.95 20.75 3.45
CA ASP A 41 10.84 22.22 3.42
C ASP A 41 9.68 22.75 4.29
N ARG A 42 8.70 21.88 4.64
CA ARG A 42 7.55 22.25 5.46
C ARG A 42 7.81 21.99 6.94
N ASN A 43 7.93 23.05 7.72
CA ASN A 43 8.05 22.96 9.18
C ASN A 43 6.69 22.76 9.86
N SER A 44 6.09 21.57 9.75
CA SER A 44 4.86 21.21 10.46
C SER A 44 5.00 19.89 11.22
N ARG A 45 4.33 19.79 12.38
CA ARG A 45 4.35 18.57 13.22
C ARG A 45 3.74 17.37 12.50
N GLU A 46 2.73 17.61 11.65
CA GLU A 46 2.09 16.61 10.81
C GLU A 46 3.03 16.09 9.71
N ALA A 47 3.92 16.95 9.18
CA ALA A 47 4.92 16.56 8.20
C ALA A 47 5.89 15.51 8.76
N VAL A 48 6.23 15.56 10.06
CA VAL A 48 7.17 14.61 10.68
C VAL A 48 6.64 13.17 10.66
N HIS A 49 5.35 12.96 10.94
CA HIS A 49 4.75 11.62 10.90
C HIS A 49 4.68 11.08 9.46
N THR A 50 4.33 11.92 8.49
CA THR A 50 4.35 11.52 7.07
C THR A 50 5.75 11.26 6.56
N LEU A 51 6.76 12.02 7.01
CA LEU A 51 8.16 11.81 6.66
C LEU A 51 8.68 10.47 7.17
N ALA A 52 8.34 10.10 8.42
CA ALA A 52 8.69 8.79 8.96
C ALA A 52 8.05 7.64 8.16
N LEU A 53 6.76 7.79 7.83
CA LEU A 53 6.02 6.80 7.05
C LEU A 53 6.58 6.65 5.63
N PHE A 54 6.85 7.76 4.95
CA PHE A 54 7.46 7.75 3.61
C PHE A 54 8.89 7.21 3.63
N SER A 55 9.70 7.55 4.62
CA SER A 55 11.06 7.00 4.76
C SER A 55 11.04 5.47 4.89
N SER A 56 10.14 4.93 5.72
CA SER A 56 9.97 3.48 5.84
C SER A 56 9.47 2.86 4.52
N ALA A 57 8.53 3.51 3.83
CA ALA A 57 8.02 3.03 2.55
C ALA A 57 9.09 3.02 1.45
N VAL A 58 9.98 4.01 1.42
CA VAL A 58 11.13 4.04 0.49
C VAL A 58 12.03 2.84 0.72
N LEU A 59 12.40 2.55 1.97
CA LEU A 59 13.26 1.41 2.29
C LEU A 59 12.62 0.09 1.87
N ILE A 60 11.32 -0.08 2.13
CA ILE A 60 10.57 -1.28 1.74
C ILE A 60 10.56 -1.43 0.21
N LEU A 61 10.25 -0.36 -0.54
CA LEU A 61 10.17 -0.41 -2.01
C LEU A 61 11.55 -0.55 -2.69
N MET A 62 12.61 0.01 -2.11
CA MET A 62 13.97 -0.22 -2.61
C MET A 62 14.40 -1.67 -2.38
N LEU A 63 14.13 -2.23 -1.20
CA LEU A 63 14.44 -3.62 -0.90
C LEU A 63 13.61 -4.57 -1.78
N ASP A 64 12.36 -4.23 -2.02
CA ASP A 64 11.48 -4.93 -2.95
C ASP A 64 12.03 -4.94 -4.38
N SER A 65 12.41 -3.75 -4.88
CA SER A 65 13.04 -3.62 -6.21
C SER A 65 14.30 -4.47 -6.33
N PHE A 66 15.12 -4.50 -5.28
CA PHE A 66 16.32 -5.32 -5.21
C PHE A 66 15.99 -6.82 -5.22
N LEU A 67 15.03 -7.29 -4.43
CA LEU A 67 14.63 -8.71 -4.44
C LEU A 67 14.08 -9.14 -5.79
N PHE A 68 13.19 -8.35 -6.40
CA PHE A 68 12.68 -8.68 -7.75
C PHE A 68 13.78 -8.67 -8.81
N SER A 69 14.79 -7.81 -8.67
CA SER A 69 15.97 -7.83 -9.54
C SER A 69 16.76 -9.13 -9.39
N LEU A 70 16.97 -9.62 -8.16
CA LEU A 70 17.61 -10.91 -7.90
C LEU A 70 16.80 -12.07 -8.50
N ILE A 71 15.48 -12.11 -8.28
CA ILE A 71 14.59 -13.15 -8.82
C ILE A 71 14.64 -13.18 -10.36
N SER A 72 14.71 -12.01 -11.00
CA SER A 72 14.81 -11.94 -12.47
C SER A 72 16.12 -12.53 -13.04
N GLY A 73 17.15 -12.67 -12.20
CA GLY A 73 18.43 -13.27 -12.55
C GLY A 73 18.50 -14.78 -12.35
N ASP A 74 17.52 -15.39 -11.68
CA ASP A 74 17.52 -16.82 -11.41
C ASP A 74 17.53 -17.64 -12.71
N GLN A 75 18.45 -18.60 -12.78
CA GLN A 75 18.53 -19.56 -13.88
C GLN A 75 17.99 -20.89 -13.38
N VAL A 76 17.05 -21.47 -14.13
CA VAL A 76 16.45 -22.77 -13.79
C VAL A 76 17.21 -23.88 -14.53
N PRO A 77 18.13 -24.62 -13.86
CA PRO A 77 18.82 -25.74 -14.46
C PRO A 77 17.85 -26.90 -14.77
N ALA A 78 18.23 -27.76 -15.72
CA ALA A 78 17.45 -28.94 -16.08
C ALA A 78 17.37 -29.96 -14.93
N GLU A 79 18.43 -30.05 -14.11
CA GLU A 79 18.49 -30.87 -12.89
C GLU A 79 18.30 -29.97 -11.66
N GLY A 80 17.44 -30.35 -10.71
CA GLY A 80 17.19 -29.57 -9.49
C GLY A 80 16.17 -28.43 -9.62
N ARG A 81 15.33 -28.46 -10.67
CA ARG A 81 14.28 -27.47 -10.96
C ARG A 81 13.39 -27.13 -9.76
N ASP A 82 12.87 -28.13 -9.07
CA ASP A 82 11.84 -27.93 -8.04
C ASP A 82 12.37 -27.12 -6.85
N ALA A 83 13.67 -27.27 -6.54
CA ALA A 83 14.34 -26.49 -5.50
C ALA A 83 14.45 -25.00 -5.88
N VAL A 84 14.84 -24.70 -7.13
CA VAL A 84 14.97 -23.31 -7.59
C VAL A 84 13.59 -22.66 -7.72
N CYS A 85 12.61 -23.38 -8.26
CA CYS A 85 11.26 -22.84 -8.41
C CYS A 85 10.57 -22.60 -7.06
N SER A 86 10.71 -23.50 -6.08
CA SER A 86 10.17 -23.26 -4.73
C SER A 86 10.79 -22.05 -4.06
N ILE A 87 12.11 -21.85 -4.18
CA ILE A 87 12.79 -20.64 -3.68
C ILE A 87 12.23 -19.40 -4.37
N SER A 88 12.16 -19.39 -5.71
CA SER A 88 11.68 -18.24 -6.47
C SER A 88 10.23 -17.87 -6.11
N TRP A 89 9.35 -18.87 -5.91
CA TRP A 89 7.98 -18.66 -5.45
C TRP A 89 7.91 -18.06 -4.04
N THR A 90 8.72 -18.54 -3.10
CA THR A 90 8.76 -17.97 -1.73
C THR A 90 9.27 -16.52 -1.74
N GLN A 91 10.32 -16.24 -2.50
CA GLN A 91 10.89 -14.90 -2.61
C GLN A 91 9.91 -13.93 -3.29
N THR A 92 9.22 -14.39 -4.33
CA THR A 92 8.19 -13.59 -5.01
C THR A 92 7.02 -13.26 -4.08
N ALA A 93 6.55 -14.22 -3.27
CA ALA A 93 5.47 -13.95 -2.32
C ALA A 93 5.87 -12.89 -1.28
N LEU A 94 7.12 -12.95 -0.78
CA LEU A 94 7.66 -11.95 0.14
C LEU A 94 7.81 -10.57 -0.51
N ALA A 95 8.36 -10.51 -1.72
CA ALA A 95 8.52 -9.28 -2.49
C ALA A 95 7.17 -8.63 -2.78
N THR A 96 6.20 -9.36 -3.33
CA THR A 96 4.83 -8.86 -3.55
C THR A 96 4.20 -8.28 -2.27
N GLY A 97 4.47 -8.88 -1.10
CA GLY A 97 4.02 -8.32 0.18
C GLY A 97 4.69 -6.99 0.54
N MET A 98 5.98 -6.83 0.27
CA MET A 98 6.68 -5.56 0.42
C MET A 98 6.17 -4.50 -0.56
N LEU A 99 5.97 -4.86 -1.82
CA LEU A 99 5.37 -3.98 -2.83
C LEU A 99 3.98 -3.48 -2.38
N ALA A 100 3.14 -4.39 -1.89
CA ALA A 100 1.82 -4.07 -1.35
C ALA A 100 1.91 -3.14 -0.13
N ALA A 101 2.79 -3.43 0.83
CA ALA A 101 3.00 -2.59 2.01
C ALA A 101 3.53 -1.20 1.65
N GLY A 102 4.50 -1.11 0.75
CA GLY A 102 5.06 0.16 0.28
C GLY A 102 4.04 1.01 -0.48
N THR A 103 3.23 0.38 -1.34
CA THR A 103 2.17 1.05 -2.10
C THR A 103 1.08 1.59 -1.18
N THR A 104 0.63 0.78 -0.20
CA THR A 104 -0.37 1.24 0.78
C THR A 104 0.16 2.37 1.66
N ALA A 105 1.42 2.30 2.09
CA ALA A 105 2.06 3.38 2.84
C ALA A 105 2.16 4.67 1.99
N LEU A 106 2.54 4.58 0.72
CA LEU A 106 2.57 5.72 -0.20
C LEU A 106 1.20 6.41 -0.27
N PHE A 107 0.14 5.68 -0.63
CA PHE A 107 -1.20 6.26 -0.77
C PHE A 107 -1.81 6.68 0.57
N GLY A 108 -1.47 6.00 1.66
CA GLY A 108 -1.84 6.38 3.02
C GLY A 108 -1.22 7.70 3.46
N GLY A 109 0.08 7.89 3.22
CA GLY A 109 0.77 9.14 3.53
C GLY A 109 0.33 10.31 2.66
N LEU A 110 0.04 10.08 1.37
CA LEU A 110 -0.58 11.09 0.51
C LEU A 110 -1.98 11.47 1.00
N GLY A 111 -2.81 10.48 1.37
CA GLY A 111 -4.13 10.73 1.94
C GLY A 111 -4.08 11.48 3.27
N TRP A 112 -3.05 11.25 4.09
CA TRP A 112 -2.80 12.03 5.30
C TRP A 112 -2.39 13.48 4.98
N MET A 113 -1.51 13.67 4.00
CA MET A 113 -1.05 15.00 3.59
C MET A 113 -2.17 15.86 2.99
N LEU A 114 -3.07 15.26 2.20
CA LEU A 114 -4.24 15.95 1.66
C LEU A 114 -5.22 16.36 2.77
N ALA A 115 -5.46 15.47 3.74
CA ALA A 115 -6.31 15.77 4.88
C ALA A 115 -5.72 16.88 5.76
N ALA A 116 -4.42 16.82 6.06
CA ALA A 116 -3.68 17.86 6.77
C ALA A 116 -3.77 19.22 6.05
N HIS A 117 -3.59 19.22 4.73
CA HIS A 117 -3.69 20.43 3.93
C HIS A 117 -5.11 21.02 3.95
N ALA A 118 -6.13 20.18 3.80
CA ALA A 118 -7.54 20.59 3.87
C ALA A 118 -7.88 21.22 5.23
N VAL A 119 -7.44 20.61 6.34
CA VAL A 119 -7.68 21.15 7.70
C VAL A 119 -6.94 22.47 7.91
N SER A 120 -5.68 22.56 7.48
CA SER A 120 -4.89 23.80 7.61
C SER A 120 -5.51 24.98 6.86
N ARG A 121 -6.04 24.75 5.65
CA ARG A 121 -6.67 25.79 4.81
C ARG A 121 -8.10 26.12 5.25
N ALA A 122 -8.85 25.16 5.78
CA ALA A 122 -10.18 25.39 6.31
C ALA A 122 -10.17 26.30 7.56
N ALA A 123 -9.02 26.51 8.22
CA ALA A 123 -8.89 27.48 9.30
C ALA A 123 -8.79 28.94 8.80
N ASP A 124 -8.38 29.15 7.55
CA ASP A 124 -8.04 30.46 6.99
C ASP A 124 -9.08 31.01 5.98
N LEU A 125 -10.13 30.26 5.63
CA LEU A 125 -11.03 30.55 4.49
C LEU A 125 -12.53 30.60 4.82
N ASP A 126 -13.30 31.29 3.96
CA ASP A 126 -14.76 31.45 4.01
C ASP A 126 -15.52 30.12 3.73
N THR A 127 -16.80 30.07 4.14
CA THR A 127 -17.64 28.85 4.16
C THR A 127 -17.84 28.14 2.80
N ASP A 128 -17.72 28.84 1.67
CA ASP A 128 -17.89 28.24 0.34
C ASP A 128 -16.68 27.40 -0.10
N ASP A 129 -15.48 27.69 0.40
CA ASP A 129 -14.26 26.93 0.07
C ASP A 129 -14.16 25.62 0.88
N VAL A 130 -14.82 25.55 2.03
CA VAL A 130 -14.81 24.38 2.94
C VAL A 130 -15.32 23.12 2.24
N ALA A 131 -16.31 23.25 1.36
CA ALA A 131 -16.84 22.12 0.60
C ALA A 131 -15.80 21.52 -0.36
N ALA A 132 -15.02 22.36 -1.05
CA ALA A 132 -13.97 21.91 -1.97
C ALA A 132 -12.82 21.21 -1.24
N TYR A 133 -12.42 21.70 -0.06
CA TYR A 133 -11.39 21.05 0.76
C TYR A 133 -11.87 19.74 1.41
N SER A 134 -13.16 19.65 1.76
CA SER A 134 -13.74 18.40 2.26
C SER A 134 -13.71 17.28 1.20
N PHE A 135 -13.94 17.63 -0.07
CA PHE A 135 -13.80 16.69 -1.19
C PHE A 135 -12.37 16.18 -1.34
N LEU A 136 -11.37 17.05 -1.13
CA LEU A 136 -9.96 16.67 -1.19
C LEU A 136 -9.57 15.66 -0.10
N GLY A 137 -10.12 15.84 1.12
CA GLY A 137 -9.98 14.88 2.21
C GLY A 137 -10.66 13.55 1.94
N ASP A 138 -11.88 13.57 1.40
CA ASP A 138 -12.62 12.37 0.99
C ASP A 138 -11.89 11.62 -0.14
N LEU A 139 -11.35 12.33 -1.13
CA LEU A 139 -10.56 11.76 -2.21
C LEU A 139 -9.31 11.05 -1.66
N GLY A 140 -8.59 11.67 -0.74
CA GLY A 140 -7.44 11.06 -0.06
C GLY A 140 -7.82 9.77 0.67
N GLY A 141 -8.94 9.77 1.39
CA GLY A 141 -9.47 8.59 2.08
C GLY A 141 -9.83 7.44 1.12
N TRP A 142 -10.52 7.75 0.02
CA TRP A 142 -10.89 6.76 -1.00
C TRP A 142 -9.68 6.21 -1.77
N LEU A 143 -8.67 7.04 -2.04
CA LEU A 143 -7.43 6.58 -2.66
C LEU A 143 -6.66 5.61 -1.75
N THR A 144 -6.56 5.93 -0.45
CA THR A 144 -5.96 5.01 0.52
C THR A 144 -6.76 3.71 0.63
N PHE A 145 -8.09 3.79 0.61
CA PHE A 145 -8.96 2.60 0.61
C PHE A 145 -8.72 1.72 -0.61
N ALA A 146 -8.75 2.31 -1.82
CA ALA A 146 -8.53 1.58 -3.06
C ALA A 146 -7.16 0.89 -3.08
N ALA A 147 -6.11 1.58 -2.61
CA ALA A 147 -4.78 1.00 -2.48
C ALA A 147 -4.77 -0.18 -1.49
N ALA A 148 -5.32 0.00 -0.28
CA ALA A 148 -5.36 -1.04 0.75
C ALA A 148 -6.16 -2.27 0.31
N MET A 149 -7.32 -2.05 -0.32
CA MET A 149 -8.17 -3.12 -0.85
C MET A 149 -7.43 -3.90 -1.94
N THR A 150 -6.83 -3.19 -2.91
CA THR A 150 -6.09 -3.81 -4.02
C THR A 150 -4.91 -4.63 -3.50
N SER A 151 -4.13 -4.08 -2.57
CA SER A 151 -3.03 -4.80 -1.92
C SER A 151 -3.49 -6.05 -1.18
N THR A 152 -4.62 -5.99 -0.49
CA THR A 152 -5.18 -7.15 0.24
C THR A 152 -5.64 -8.25 -0.73
N LEU A 153 -6.27 -7.87 -1.84
CA LEU A 153 -6.70 -8.81 -2.88
C LEU A 153 -5.50 -9.47 -3.56
N ILE A 154 -4.50 -8.69 -3.96
CA ILE A 154 -3.26 -9.21 -4.58
C ILE A 154 -2.56 -10.17 -3.62
N LEU A 155 -2.44 -9.83 -2.34
CA LEU A 155 -1.84 -10.70 -1.33
C LEU A 155 -2.62 -12.01 -1.17
N ALA A 156 -3.95 -11.95 -1.21
CA ALA A 156 -4.80 -13.13 -1.11
C ALA A 156 -4.63 -14.06 -2.32
N GLU A 157 -4.63 -13.51 -3.54
CA GLU A 157 -4.39 -14.26 -4.78
C GLU A 157 -2.99 -14.89 -4.78
N THR A 158 -1.96 -14.11 -4.43
CA THR A 158 -0.57 -14.57 -4.35
C THR A 158 -0.43 -15.70 -3.33
N ALA A 159 -1.10 -15.61 -2.18
CA ALA A 159 -1.07 -16.65 -1.15
C ALA A 159 -1.76 -17.95 -1.61
N ILE A 160 -2.88 -17.84 -2.34
CA ILE A 160 -3.59 -19.00 -2.89
C ILE A 160 -2.74 -19.69 -3.95
N ASP A 161 -2.13 -18.93 -4.86
CA ASP A 161 -1.29 -19.50 -5.92
C ASP A 161 0.00 -20.11 -5.36
N TYR A 162 0.60 -19.50 -4.33
CA TYR A 162 1.71 -20.11 -3.60
C TYR A 162 1.31 -21.46 -2.97
N LEU A 163 0.15 -21.55 -2.32
CA LEU A 163 -0.33 -22.80 -1.73
C LEU A 163 -0.63 -23.86 -2.80
N ARG A 164 -1.18 -23.46 -3.95
CA ARG A 164 -1.42 -24.38 -5.08
C ARG A 164 -0.10 -24.97 -5.59
N PHE A 165 0.91 -24.12 -5.78
CA PHE A 165 2.23 -24.55 -6.23
C PHE A 165 2.91 -25.48 -5.21
N MET A 166 2.88 -25.13 -3.91
CA MET A 166 3.62 -25.89 -2.89
C MET A 166 2.99 -27.25 -2.54
N TYR A 167 1.66 -27.39 -2.67
CA TYR A 167 0.97 -28.60 -2.24
C TYR A 167 0.69 -29.61 -3.36
N ASP A 168 0.93 -29.27 -4.64
CA ASP A 168 0.85 -30.15 -5.84
C ASP A 168 -0.44 -30.99 -5.98
N ARG A 169 -1.45 -30.66 -5.16
CA ARG A 169 -2.79 -31.20 -5.03
C ARG A 169 -3.65 -30.03 -4.61
N THR A 170 -4.80 -29.90 -5.26
CA THR A 170 -5.86 -28.93 -4.94
C THR A 170 -5.86 -28.66 -3.44
N PRO A 171 -5.42 -27.47 -2.98
CA PRO A 171 -5.43 -27.17 -1.56
C PRO A 171 -6.85 -27.44 -1.07
N GLY A 172 -6.97 -28.13 0.07
CA GLY A 172 -8.28 -28.43 0.63
C GLY A 172 -9.12 -27.16 0.65
N ILE A 173 -10.43 -27.28 0.52
CA ILE A 173 -11.34 -26.12 0.56
C ILE A 173 -11.15 -25.27 1.83
N ALA A 174 -10.60 -25.85 2.91
CA ALA A 174 -10.35 -25.19 4.19
C ALA A 174 -9.33 -24.02 4.12
N PRO A 175 -8.05 -24.19 3.71
CA PRO A 175 -7.10 -23.06 3.62
C PRO A 175 -7.56 -21.96 2.65
N VAL A 176 -8.14 -22.32 1.52
CA VAL A 176 -8.67 -21.34 0.56
C VAL A 176 -9.86 -20.58 1.16
N ALA A 177 -10.77 -21.26 1.86
CA ALA A 177 -11.86 -20.62 2.59
C ALA A 177 -11.36 -19.70 3.70
N ILE A 178 -10.30 -20.08 4.42
CA ILE A 178 -9.70 -19.22 5.45
C ILE A 178 -9.13 -17.95 4.83
N ILE A 179 -8.31 -18.05 3.77
CA ILE A 179 -7.73 -16.86 3.11
C ILE A 179 -8.82 -15.96 2.55
N THR A 180 -9.81 -16.53 1.86
CA THR A 180 -10.90 -15.74 1.27
C THR A 180 -11.77 -15.07 2.33
N THR A 181 -12.09 -15.75 3.44
CA THR A 181 -12.86 -15.17 4.54
C THR A 181 -12.08 -14.10 5.30
N THR A 182 -10.79 -14.31 5.58
CA THR A 182 -9.96 -13.29 6.24
C THR A 182 -9.78 -12.06 5.34
N THR A 183 -9.59 -12.24 4.03
CA THR A 183 -9.56 -11.15 3.06
C THR A 183 -10.87 -10.38 3.03
N ALA A 184 -12.02 -11.06 3.00
CA ALA A 184 -13.32 -10.42 3.04
C ALA A 184 -13.50 -9.57 4.32
N VAL A 185 -13.12 -10.12 5.49
CA VAL A 185 -13.17 -9.40 6.77
C VAL A 185 -12.22 -8.21 6.77
N ALA A 186 -11.01 -8.35 6.23
CA ALA A 186 -10.03 -7.26 6.13
C ALA A 186 -10.54 -6.12 5.25
N VAL A 187 -11.15 -6.42 4.10
CA VAL A 187 -11.74 -5.42 3.20
C VAL A 187 -12.92 -4.70 3.88
N LEU A 188 -13.79 -5.43 4.58
CA LEU A 188 -14.87 -4.81 5.36
C LEU A 188 -14.33 -3.90 6.47
N PHE A 189 -13.28 -4.33 7.15
CA PHE A 189 -12.63 -3.52 8.18
C PHE A 189 -12.00 -2.25 7.60
N GLN A 190 -11.30 -2.35 6.47
CA GLN A 190 -10.74 -1.19 5.75
C GLN A 190 -11.83 -0.22 5.31
N PHE A 191 -12.94 -0.74 4.78
CA PHE A 191 -14.08 0.06 4.37
C PHE A 191 -14.71 0.78 5.56
N ALA A 192 -14.95 0.06 6.65
CA ALA A 192 -15.50 0.64 7.88
C ALA A 192 -14.58 1.72 8.46
N PHE A 193 -13.26 1.47 8.51
CA PHE A 193 -12.28 2.44 8.99
C PHE A 193 -12.29 3.73 8.16
N VAL A 194 -12.28 3.61 6.83
CA VAL A 194 -12.30 4.77 5.93
C VAL A 194 -13.62 5.51 6.04
N TYR A 195 -14.76 4.80 6.10
CA TYR A 195 -16.07 5.40 6.27
C TYR A 195 -16.21 6.17 7.59
N VAL A 196 -15.72 5.61 8.69
CA VAL A 196 -15.71 6.30 9.99
C VAL A 196 -14.80 7.53 9.92
N ARG A 197 -13.58 7.39 9.38
CA ARG A 197 -12.64 8.51 9.26
C ARG A 197 -13.18 9.66 8.41
N THR A 198 -13.74 9.38 7.24
CA THR A 198 -14.32 10.41 6.35
C THR A 198 -15.53 11.08 7.00
N ARG A 199 -16.37 10.31 7.71
CA ARG A 199 -17.48 10.87 8.47
C ARG A 199 -17.02 11.80 9.59
N GLU A 200 -16.03 11.40 10.39
CA GLU A 200 -15.47 12.22 11.47
C GLU A 200 -14.83 13.51 10.92
N LEU A 201 -14.11 13.43 9.80
CA LEU A 201 -13.54 14.60 9.09
C LEU A 201 -14.64 15.56 8.64
N ARG A 202 -15.71 15.03 8.01
CA ARG A 202 -16.84 15.85 7.53
C ARG A 202 -17.59 16.53 8.68
N VAL A 203 -17.82 15.81 9.78
CA VAL A 203 -18.44 16.37 10.99
C VAL A 203 -17.57 17.48 11.57
N SER A 204 -16.26 17.23 11.71
CA SER A 204 -15.31 18.21 12.25
C SER A 204 -15.21 19.49 11.42
N LEU A 205 -15.34 19.39 10.09
CA LEU A 205 -15.32 20.55 9.18
C LEU A 205 -16.66 21.32 9.17
N SER A 206 -17.79 20.68 9.48
CA SER A 206 -19.12 21.31 9.49
C SER A 206 -19.45 22.08 10.77
N SER A 207 -18.69 21.87 11.84
CA SER A 207 -18.90 22.45 13.17
C SER A 207 -18.03 23.71 13.35
N SER A 208 -18.59 24.90 13.13
CA SER A 208 -17.90 26.18 13.47
C SER A 208 -17.50 26.28 14.95
N ALA A 209 -18.12 25.49 15.83
CA ALA A 209 -17.74 25.42 17.25
C ALA A 209 -16.47 24.57 17.50
N ASP A 210 -16.17 23.55 16.68
CA ASP A 210 -14.96 22.73 16.82
C ASP A 210 -13.73 23.29 16.10
N GLN A 211 -13.90 24.22 15.13
CA GLN A 211 -12.79 25.02 14.59
C GLN A 211 -12.01 25.73 15.72
N THR A 212 -12.70 26.24 16.75
CA THR A 212 -12.03 26.86 17.91
C THR A 212 -11.34 25.85 18.82
N ARG A 213 -11.81 24.60 18.91
CA ARG A 213 -11.16 23.55 19.71
C ARG A 213 -9.91 22.98 19.05
N LEU A 214 -9.88 22.86 17.72
CA LEU A 214 -8.68 22.48 16.98
C LEU A 214 -7.59 23.56 17.05
N ALA A 215 -7.97 24.84 16.96
CA ALA A 215 -7.06 25.96 17.21
C ALA A 215 -6.55 26.02 18.67
N LEU A 216 -7.40 25.74 19.67
CA LEU A 216 -6.98 25.70 21.07
C LEU A 216 -6.11 24.48 21.42
N ARG A 217 -6.31 23.33 20.76
CA ARG A 217 -5.47 22.14 20.98
C ARG A 217 -4.11 22.26 20.31
N SER A 218 -3.99 23.00 19.21
CA SER A 218 -2.69 23.33 18.61
C SER A 218 -1.88 24.32 19.46
N ILE A 219 -2.54 25.21 20.22
CA ILE A 219 -1.90 26.17 21.13
C ILE A 219 -1.52 25.55 22.49
N LYS A 220 -2.22 24.50 22.95
CA LYS A 220 -2.01 23.93 24.30
C LYS A 220 -1.02 22.76 24.38
N VAL A 221 -0.43 22.35 23.26
CA VAL A 221 0.66 21.35 23.20
C VAL A 221 1.96 21.99 22.68
N ALA A 222 2.19 23.23 23.11
CA ALA A 222 3.48 23.91 23.12
C ALA A 222 4.10 23.79 24.52
#